data_AF-W2TKF3-F1
#
_entry.id   AF-W2TKF3-F1
#
_cell.length_a   1.000
_cell.length_b   1.000
_cell.length_c   1.000
_cell.angle_alpha   90.00
_cell.angle_beta   90.00
_cell.angle_gamma   90.00
#
_symmetry.space_group_name_H-M   'P 1'
#
loop_
_entity.id
_entity.type
_entity.pdbx_description
1 polymer ?
#
loop_
_entity_poly.entity_id
_entity_poly.type
_entity_poly.pdbx_seq_one_letter_code
_entity_poly.pdbx_strand_id
1 'polypeptide(L)'
;RRCVATLFTTKVHNFTGWLVELTTSNGEGAPSTQKSESIGVYLKPIIPVQGDKTSYALAVVNKNLLEVKKVEFALKSLSIPSDRLYHVWDLWTSEDHGAVDSSYVFKFELRPTSAVMLKLTLT
;
A
#
# COMPACT_ATOMS: atom_id res chain seq x y z
N ARG A 1 -20.09 17.63 5.18
CA ARG A 1 -18.91 16.96 4.58
C ARG A 1 -18.49 15.85 5.55
N ARG A 2 -18.88 14.59 5.31
CA ARG A 2 -18.47 13.46 6.14
C ARG A 2 -17.23 12.84 5.48
N CYS A 3 -16.07 12.94 6.13
CA CYS A 3 -14.91 12.14 5.76
C CYS A 3 -15.22 10.69 6.13
N VAL A 4 -15.38 9.83 5.12
CA VAL A 4 -15.40 8.38 5.32
C VAL A 4 -13.94 7.94 5.25
N ALA A 5 -13.32 7.69 6.40
CA ALA A 5 -12.01 7.06 6.45
C ALA A 5 -12.21 5.56 6.22
N THR A 6 -11.73 5.05 5.08
CA THR A 6 -11.77 3.61 4.79
C THR A 6 -10.61 2.94 5.51
N LEU A 7 -10.92 2.14 6.54
CA LEU A 7 -9.92 1.34 7.24
C LEU A 7 -9.64 0.07 6.43
N PHE A 8 -8.39 -0.14 6.05
CA PHE A 8 -7.95 -1.38 5.40
C PHE A 8 -7.42 -2.32 6.47
N THR A 9 -7.95 -3.55 6.50
CA THR A 9 -7.41 -4.63 7.34
C THR A 9 -6.71 -5.63 6.41
N THR A 10 -5.47 -5.98 6.74
CA THR A 10 -4.66 -6.90 5.94
C THR A 10 -4.73 -8.28 6.55
N LYS A 11 -5.16 -9.28 5.77
CA LYS A 11 -5.04 -10.68 6.13
C LYS A 11 -3.97 -11.33 5.26
N VAL A 12 -2.76 -11.46 5.79
CA VAL A 12 -1.64 -12.08 5.09
C VAL A 12 -1.89 -13.60 5.03
N HIS A 13 -2.08 -14.13 3.82
CA HIS A 13 -2.19 -15.56 3.59
C HIS A 13 -0.89 -16.11 2.97
N ASN A 14 -0.15 -16.84 3.80
CA ASN A 14 0.91 -17.81 3.48
C ASN A 14 2.25 -17.37 2.82
N PHE A 15 3.29 -18.03 3.34
CA PHE A 15 4.72 -17.69 3.35
C PHE A 15 5.49 -17.98 2.05
N THR A 16 4.81 -18.06 0.90
CA THR A 16 5.47 -18.38 -0.39
C THR A 16 4.93 -17.60 -1.59
N GLY A 17 3.96 -16.69 -1.43
CA GLY A 17 3.23 -16.07 -2.54
C GLY A 17 3.00 -14.56 -2.43
N TRP A 18 3.90 -13.78 -3.03
CA TRP A 18 3.78 -12.58 -3.90
C TRP A 18 2.51 -11.68 -3.97
N LEU A 19 1.57 -11.68 -3.01
CA LEU A 19 0.38 -10.81 -3.07
C LEU A 19 -0.08 -10.41 -1.66
N VAL A 20 -0.18 -9.11 -1.41
CA VAL A 20 -0.84 -8.58 -0.20
C VAL A 20 -2.21 -8.07 -0.63
N GLU A 21 -3.25 -8.90 -0.46
CA GLU A 21 -4.63 -8.45 -0.66
C GLU A 21 -5.07 -7.59 0.55
N LEU A 22 -5.26 -6.29 0.35
CA LEU A 22 -5.87 -5.42 1.35
C LEU A 22 -7.39 -5.51 1.23
N THR A 23 -8.06 -5.93 2.30
CA THR A 23 -9.53 -5.87 2.38
C THR A 23 -9.97 -4.54 2.99
N THR A 24 -10.80 -3.80 2.27
CA THR A 24 -11.48 -2.58 2.75
C THR A 24 -12.68 -2.96 3.60
N SER A 25 -12.73 -2.52 4.85
CA SER A 25 -13.98 -2.53 5.62
C SER A 25 -14.57 -1.13 5.61
N ASN A 26 -15.73 -0.96 4.99
CA ASN A 26 -16.53 0.25 5.17
C ASN A 26 -17.19 0.16 6.56
N GLY A 27 -17.00 1.19 7.38
CA GLY A 27 -17.61 1.28 8.69
C GLY A 27 -19.14 1.36 8.61
N GLU A 28 -19.78 0.74 9.60
CA GLU A 28 -21.23 0.62 9.88
C GLU A 28 -22.03 -0.45 9.11
N GLY A 29 -22.32 -1.54 9.83
CA GLY A 29 -23.43 -2.46 9.55
C GLY A 29 -23.08 -3.75 8.81
N ALA A 30 -23.01 -4.85 9.57
CA ALA A 30 -22.86 -6.25 9.11
C ALA A 30 -21.50 -6.63 8.45
N PRO A 31 -20.96 -7.83 8.73
CA PRO A 31 -19.71 -8.29 8.13
C PRO A 31 -19.95 -8.75 6.70
N SER A 32 -20.14 -7.80 5.77
CA SER A 32 -19.93 -8.08 4.36
C SER A 32 -18.45 -7.82 4.06
N THR A 33 -17.70 -8.90 3.89
CA THR A 33 -16.35 -8.90 3.34
C THR A 33 -16.42 -8.39 1.89
N GLN A 34 -16.57 -7.08 1.69
CA GLN A 34 -16.38 -6.47 0.38
C GLN A 34 -14.88 -6.44 0.11
N LYS A 35 -14.38 -7.54 -0.43
CA LYS A 35 -13.10 -7.59 -1.14
C LYS A 35 -13.14 -6.44 -2.16
N SER A 36 -12.34 -5.39 -1.98
CA SER A 36 -12.18 -4.35 -3.00
C SER A 36 -11.45 -5.00 -4.18
N GLU A 37 -12.18 -5.70 -5.05
CA GLU A 37 -11.61 -6.35 -6.23
C GLU A 37 -10.91 -5.36 -7.16
N SER A 38 -11.24 -4.06 -7.03
CA SER A 38 -10.70 -2.99 -7.86
C SER A 38 -9.30 -2.50 -7.50
N ILE A 39 -8.81 -2.62 -6.26
CA ILE A 39 -7.47 -2.13 -5.90
C ILE A 39 -6.53 -3.30 -5.66
N GLY A 40 -5.40 -3.32 -6.37
CA GLY A 40 -4.29 -4.23 -6.13
C GLY A 40 -3.15 -3.52 -5.42
N VAL A 41 -2.61 -4.10 -4.35
CA VAL A 41 -1.39 -3.63 -3.70
C VAL A 41 -0.34 -4.72 -3.77
N TYR A 42 0.82 -4.39 -4.31
CA TYR A 42 1.92 -5.32 -4.55
C TYR A 42 3.16 -4.81 -3.84
N LEU A 43 3.78 -5.67 -3.04
CA LEU A 43 5.01 -5.35 -2.33
C LEU A 43 6.09 -6.36 -2.70
N LYS A 44 7.25 -5.86 -3.11
CA LYS A 44 8.39 -6.68 -3.52
C LYS A 44 9.68 -6.24 -2.81
N PRO A 45 10.36 -7.15 -2.09
CA PRO A 45 11.73 -6.93 -1.60
C PRO A 45 12.72 -6.60 -2.73
N ILE A 46 13.59 -5.62 -2.53
CA ILE A 46 14.68 -5.23 -3.43
C ILE A 46 16.02 -5.69 -2.82
N ILE A 47 16.80 -6.45 -3.60
CA ILE A 47 18.15 -6.94 -3.26
C ILE A 47 19.18 -5.81 -3.53
N PRO A 48 20.25 -5.64 -2.73
CA PRO A 48 20.73 -6.50 -1.65
C PRO A 48 20.02 -6.30 -0.32
N VAL A 49 19.75 -7.43 0.33
CA VAL A 49 19.30 -7.46 1.72
C VAL A 49 20.56 -7.37 2.61
N GLN A 50 20.71 -6.31 3.41
CA GLN A 50 21.82 -6.18 4.36
C GLN A 50 21.46 -6.85 5.69
N GLY A 51 21.65 -8.17 5.81
CA GLY A 51 21.18 -8.93 6.98
C GLY A 51 19.66 -9.07 6.96
N ASP A 52 18.96 -8.49 7.93
CA ASP A 52 17.48 -8.44 7.94
C ASP A 52 16.93 -7.14 7.34
N LYS A 53 17.78 -6.36 6.67
CA LYS A 53 17.48 -5.04 6.10
C LYS A 53 17.13 -5.12 4.64
N THR A 54 15.90 -4.76 4.31
CA THR A 54 15.38 -4.85 2.94
C THR A 54 14.77 -3.52 2.53
N SER A 55 15.11 -3.07 1.32
CA SER A 55 14.34 -2.03 0.63
C SER A 55 13.17 -2.69 -0.09
N TYR A 56 12.11 -1.94 -0.40
CA TYR A 56 10.91 -2.49 -1.04
C TYR A 56 10.50 -1.67 -2.26
N ALA A 57 9.94 -2.34 -3.26
CA ALA A 57 9.13 -1.73 -4.30
C ALA A 57 7.65 -1.97 -3.95
N LEU A 58 6.86 -0.90 -4.00
CA LEU A 58 5.42 -0.93 -3.73
C LEU A 58 4.69 -0.44 -4.98
N ALA A 59 3.72 -1.21 -5.45
CA ALA A 59 2.81 -0.78 -6.51
C ALA A 59 1.37 -0.81 -6.00
N VAL A 60 0.63 0.27 -6.26
CA VAL A 60 -0.79 0.39 -5.96
C VAL A 60 -1.51 0.58 -7.30
N VAL A 61 -2.41 -0.32 -7.65
CA VAL A 61 -3.02 -0.41 -8.97
C VAL A 61 -4.53 -0.32 -8.85
N ASN A 62 -5.14 0.58 -9.62
CA ASN A 62 -6.58 0.60 -9.85
C ASN A 62 -6.93 -0.26 -11.05
N LYS A 63 -7.46 -1.45 -10.78
CA LYS A 63 -7.98 -2.41 -11.78
C LYS A 63 -9.39 -2.06 -12.26
N ASN A 64 -10.04 -1.05 -11.68
CA ASN A 64 -11.34 -0.60 -12.17
C ASN A 64 -11.18 0.09 -13.53
N LEU A 65 -12.09 -0.20 -14.46
CA LEU A 65 -12.06 0.29 -15.84
C LEU A 65 -12.67 1.69 -15.99
N LEU A 66 -13.51 2.14 -15.05
CA LEU A 66 -14.34 3.34 -15.21
C LEU A 66 -14.21 4.33 -14.05
N GLU A 67 -13.90 3.86 -12.84
CA GLU A 67 -13.97 4.67 -11.63
C GLU A 67 -12.59 5.08 -11.12
N VAL A 68 -12.49 6.35 -10.72
CA VAL A 68 -11.39 6.83 -9.88
C VAL A 68 -11.52 6.23 -8.49
N LYS A 69 -10.42 5.71 -7.94
CA LYS A 69 -10.38 5.15 -6.59
C LYS A 69 -9.45 5.94 -5.70
N LYS A 70 -9.94 6.29 -4.51
CA LYS A 70 -9.14 6.90 -3.45
C LYS A 70 -8.65 5.79 -2.52
N VAL A 71 -7.35 5.73 -2.31
CA VAL A 71 -6.70 4.68 -1.52
C VAL A 71 -5.92 5.33 -0.39
N GLU A 72 -6.09 4.82 0.83
CA GLU A 72 -5.40 5.32 2.02
C GLU A 72 -4.91 4.14 2.87
N PHE A 73 -3.62 4.03 3.11
CA PHE A 73 -3.09 2.99 3.99
C PHE A 73 -1.81 3.42 4.70
N ALA A 74 -1.61 2.90 5.91
CA ALA A 74 -0.38 3.09 6.66
C ALA A 74 0.67 2.05 6.26
N LEU A 75 1.96 2.41 6.28
CA LEU A 75 3.06 1.48 5.98
C LEU A 75 3.02 0.19 6.82
N LYS A 76 2.71 0.32 8.11
CA LYS A 76 2.56 -0.82 9.05
C LYS A 76 1.50 -1.84 8.61
N SER A 77 0.55 -1.47 7.75
CA SER A 77 -0.47 -2.40 7.24
C SER A 77 0.07 -3.33 6.14
N LEU A 78 1.23 -3.03 5.56
CA LEU A 78 1.82 -3.77 4.43
C LEU A 78 2.80 -4.88 4.84
N SER A 79 2.78 -5.31 6.11
CA SER A 79 3.74 -6.29 6.65
C SER A 79 5.22 -5.87 6.51
N ILE A 80 5.46 -4.56 6.41
CA ILE A 80 6.80 -3.97 6.44
C ILE A 80 7.19 -3.80 7.93
N PRO A 81 8.42 -4.14 8.34
CA PRO A 81 8.89 -3.93 9.71
C PRO A 81 8.69 -2.49 10.18
N SER A 82 8.12 -2.33 11.37
CA SER A 82 7.63 -1.05 11.88
C SER A 82 8.66 -0.20 12.61
N ASP A 83 9.82 -0.79 12.92
CA ASP A 83 10.93 -0.24 13.71
C ASP A 83 11.92 0.59 12.87
N ARG A 84 11.57 0.92 11.61
CA ARG A 84 12.49 1.47 10.62
C ARG A 84 11.92 2.69 9.90
N LEU A 85 12.83 3.54 9.44
CA LEU A 85 12.55 4.63 8.53
C LEU A 85 12.84 4.20 7.10
N TYR A 86 11.95 4.58 6.18
CA TYR A 86 12.13 4.36 4.75
C TYR A 86 12.13 5.69 4.02
N HIS A 87 13.14 5.93 3.19
CA HIS A 87 13.13 7.00 2.22
C HIS A 87 12.25 6.62 1.03
N VAL A 88 11.22 7.40 0.75
CA VAL A 88 10.19 7.05 -0.24
C VAL A 88 10.29 7.91 -1.49
N TRP A 89 10.41 7.23 -2.63
CA TRP A 89 10.49 7.84 -3.96
C TRP A 89 9.37 7.35 -4.83
N ASP A 90 8.63 8.27 -5.46
CA ASP A 90 7.75 7.93 -6.58
C ASP A 90 8.59 7.72 -7.83
N LEU A 91 8.53 6.51 -8.39
CA LEU A 91 9.35 6.12 -9.54
C LEU A 91 8.82 6.64 -10.88
N TRP A 92 7.59 7.14 -10.93
CA TRP A 92 6.98 7.67 -12.15
C TRP A 92 7.02 9.19 -12.20
N THR A 93 6.80 9.86 -11.07
CA THR A 93 6.86 11.33 -11.00
C THR A 93 8.26 11.84 -10.62
N SER A 94 9.14 10.95 -10.13
CA SER A 94 10.42 11.33 -9.50
C SER A 94 10.25 12.23 -8.28
N GLU A 95 9.08 12.21 -7.64
CA GLU A 95 8.80 12.95 -6.42
C GLU A 95 9.44 12.23 -5.22
N ASP A 96 10.15 13.00 -4.40
CA ASP A 96 10.75 12.53 -3.14
C ASP A 96 9.83 12.89 -1.98
N HIS A 97 9.36 11.87 -1.26
CA HIS A 97 8.50 12.01 -0.10
C HIS A 97 9.28 12.02 1.22
N GLY A 98 10.61 11.92 1.17
CA GLY A 98 11.48 11.95 2.33
C GLY A 98 11.45 10.66 3.14
N ALA A 99 12.04 10.72 4.35
CA ALA A 99 12.12 9.58 5.25
C ALA A 99 10.85 9.50 6.11
N VAL A 100 10.16 8.37 6.04
CA VAL A 100 8.90 8.13 6.74
C VAL A 100 8.98 6.90 7.64
N ASP A 101 8.26 6.96 8.76
CA ASP A 101 8.10 5.82 9.66
C ASP A 101 6.89 4.96 9.26
N SER A 102 6.70 3.84 9.97
CA SER A 102 5.64 2.88 9.70
C SER A 102 4.21 3.39 9.97
N SER A 103 4.06 4.50 10.69
CA SER A 103 2.77 5.16 10.92
C SER A 103 2.35 6.09 9.78
N TYR A 104 3.29 6.43 8.88
CA TYR A 104 3.01 7.27 7.72
C TYR A 104 1.90 6.67 6.85
N VAL A 105 0.97 7.53 6.47
CA VAL A 105 -0.24 7.18 5.72
C VAL A 105 -0.12 7.70 4.29
N PHE A 106 -0.07 6.79 3.34
CA PHE A 106 -0.15 7.12 1.93
C PHE A 106 -1.58 7.43 1.53
N LYS A 107 -1.74 8.42 0.65
CA LYS A 107 -3.02 8.81 0.07
C LYS A 107 -2.86 8.95 -1.44
N PHE A 108 -3.61 8.15 -2.19
CA PHE A 108 -3.59 8.19 -3.65
C PHE A 108 -4.98 8.38 -4.21
N GLU A 109 -5.07 9.16 -5.29
CA GLU A 109 -6.24 9.22 -6.15
C GLU A 109 -5.87 8.59 -7.50
N LEU A 110 -6.26 7.33 -7.69
CA LEU A 110 -5.92 6.54 -8.87
C LEU A 110 -7.05 6.61 -9.89
N ARG A 111 -6.74 7.15 -11.07
CA ARG A 111 -7.61 7.09 -12.26
C ARG A 111 -7.91 5.63 -12.66
N PRO A 112 -8.94 5.38 -13.47
CA PRO A 112 -9.20 4.05 -14.02
C PRO A 112 -7.95 3.49 -14.71
N THR A 113 -7.70 2.19 -14.54
CA THR A 113 -6.54 1.46 -15.09
C THR A 113 -5.17 2.08 -14.81
N SER A 114 -5.06 2.96 -13.80
CA SER A 114 -3.82 3.62 -13.41
C SER A 114 -3.19 2.98 -12.18
N ALA A 115 -1.98 3.44 -11.85
CA ALA A 115 -1.26 2.95 -10.70
C ALA A 115 -0.35 4.05 -10.13
N VAL A 116 0.34 3.73 -9.04
CA VAL A 116 1.51 4.44 -8.52
C VAL A 116 2.56 3.39 -8.20
N MET A 117 3.84 3.73 -8.42
CA MET A 117 4.96 2.87 -8.08
C MET A 117 5.95 3.62 -7.19
N LEU A 118 6.15 3.12 -5.98
CA LEU A 118 7.05 3.68 -4.99
C LEU A 118 8.26 2.77 -4.75
N LYS A 119 9.41 3.39 -4.52
CA LYS A 119 10.60 2.75 -3.96
C LYS A 119 10.77 3.21 -2.52
N LEU A 120 10.82 2.24 -1.61
CA LEU A 120 11.07 2.42 -0.19
C LEU A 120 12.50 1.97 0.08
N THR A 121 13.40 2.92 0.23
CA THR A 121 14.81 2.65 0.50
C THR A 121 15.03 2.71 2.00
N LEU A 122 15.67 1.69 2.57
CA LEU A 122 16.03 1.75 3.98
C LEU A 122 17.06 2.87 4.20
N THR A 123 16.82 3.71 5.20
CA THR A 123 17.74 4.77 5.64
C THR A 123 18.61 4.32 6.81
#